data_AF-A0A2P6WB21-F1
#
_entry.id   AF-A0A2P6WB21-F1
#
_cell.length_a   1.000
_cell.length_b   1.000
_cell.length_c   1.000
_cell.angle_alpha   90.00
_cell.angle_beta   90.00
_cell.angle_gamma   90.00
#
_symmetry.space_group_name_H-M   'P 1'
#
loop_
_entity.id
_entity.type
_entity.pdbx_description
1 polymer ?
#
loop_
_entity_poly.entity_id
_entity_poly.type
_entity_poly.pdbx_seq_one_letter_code
_entity_poly.pdbx_strand_id
1 'polypeptide(L)'
;MVKVPEDTEVSDLPFTHARIKRMIRDQASEGQYVRSEVYYGLNLLLGEIAEEIIDRMMNTESAYVEKYDLDRSARKYERVENIIKEKERASRKLDALASDIEHLSREINQADE
;
A
#
# COMPACT_ATOMS: atom_id res chain seq x y z
N MET A 1 -6.26 -0.90 10.90
CA MET A 1 -5.19 -1.60 11.65
C MET A 1 -5.61 -3.04 11.77
N VAL A 2 -4.74 -3.97 11.40
CA VAL A 2 -4.99 -5.41 11.55
C VAL A 2 -5.09 -5.73 13.04
N LYS A 3 -6.20 -6.33 13.45
CA LYS A 3 -6.39 -6.79 14.81
C LYS A 3 -5.74 -8.17 14.94
N VAL A 4 -4.90 -8.35 15.95
CA VAL A 4 -4.38 -9.67 16.31
C VAL A 4 -5.26 -10.20 17.43
N PRO A 5 -6.07 -11.25 17.19
CA PRO A 5 -6.80 -11.92 18.26
C PRO A 5 -5.84 -12.43 19.34
N GLU A 6 -6.23 -12.33 20.61
CA GLU A 6 -5.40 -12.77 21.74
C GLU A 6 -5.09 -14.28 21.68
N ASP A 7 -6.00 -15.07 21.10
CA ASP A 7 -5.90 -16.53 20.97
C ASP A 7 -5.36 -16.98 19.59
N THR A 8 -4.67 -16.11 18.84
CA THR A 8 -4.15 -16.48 17.52
C THR A 8 -3.08 -17.58 17.64
N GLU A 9 -3.41 -18.81 17.21
CA GLU A 9 -2.43 -19.88 17.15
C GLU A 9 -1.57 -19.80 15.89
N VAL A 10 -0.35 -20.33 15.95
CA VAL A 10 0.57 -20.35 14.80
C VAL A 10 0.01 -21.20 13.65
N SER A 11 -0.81 -22.20 13.94
CA SER A 11 -1.51 -23.04 12.96
C SER A 11 -2.55 -22.29 12.14
N ASP A 12 -3.11 -21.21 12.67
CA ASP A 12 -4.17 -20.44 12.02
C ASP A 12 -3.61 -19.34 11.10
N LEU A 13 -2.29 -19.22 11.03
CA LEU A 13 -1.65 -18.17 10.26
C LEU A 13 -1.58 -18.50 8.76
N PRO A 14 -1.93 -17.55 7.87
CA PRO A 14 -1.88 -17.73 6.42
C PRO A 14 -0.50 -18.12 5.88
N PHE A 15 0.55 -17.64 6.53
CA PHE A 15 1.94 -17.93 6.15
C PHE A 15 2.74 -18.53 7.31
N THR A 16 3.85 -19.19 6.96
CA THR A 16 4.77 -19.73 7.96
C THR A 16 5.30 -18.64 8.90
N HIS A 17 4.91 -18.69 10.17
CA HIS A 17 5.26 -17.66 11.15
C HIS A 17 6.78 -17.51 11.34
N ALA A 18 7.53 -18.61 11.26
CA ALA A 18 8.99 -18.61 11.35
C ALA A 18 9.65 -17.81 10.20
N ARG A 19 9.10 -17.87 8.98
CA ARG A 19 9.63 -17.11 7.84
C ARG A 19 9.41 -15.62 8.03
N ILE A 20 8.22 -15.22 8.49
CA ILE A 20 7.89 -13.82 8.81
C ILE A 20 8.82 -13.29 9.91
N LYS A 21 9.01 -14.06 10.99
CA LYS A 21 9.98 -13.73 12.06
C LYS A 21 11.38 -13.50 11.54
N ARG A 22 11.88 -14.39 10.67
CA ARG A 22 13.21 -14.25 10.06
C ARG A 22 13.32 -12.98 9.23
N MET A 23 12.38 -12.74 8.32
CA MET A 23 12.41 -11.56 7.45
C MET A 23 12.45 -10.24 8.24
N ILE A 24 11.71 -10.14 9.34
CA ILE A 24 11.73 -8.94 10.18
C ILE A 24 13.06 -8.82 10.93
N ARG A 25 13.56 -9.91 11.52
CA ARG A 25 14.82 -9.90 12.28
C ARG A 25 16.02 -9.57 11.41
N ASP A 26 16.03 -10.04 10.16
CA ASP A 26 17.08 -9.73 9.18
C ASP A 26 17.15 -8.22 8.85
N GLN A 27 16.13 -7.43 9.20
CA GLN A 27 16.07 -5.98 9.00
C GLN A 27 16.10 -5.17 10.30
N ALA A 28 15.96 -5.82 11.46
CA ALA A 28 15.98 -5.12 12.74
C ALA A 28 17.40 -4.63 13.04
N SER A 29 17.53 -3.37 13.46
CA SER A 29 18.81 -2.81 13.86
C SER A 29 19.32 -3.45 15.16
N GLU A 30 20.63 -3.37 15.39
CA GLU A 30 21.22 -3.86 16.64
C GLU A 30 20.56 -3.19 17.86
N GLY A 31 20.17 -4.00 18.85
CA GLY A 31 19.44 -3.54 20.03
C GLY A 31 17.94 -3.30 19.84
N GLN A 32 17.39 -3.49 18.63
CA GLN A 32 15.96 -3.36 18.38
C GLN A 32 15.21 -4.66 18.67
N TYR A 33 14.26 -4.59 19.60
CA TYR A 33 13.37 -5.71 19.94
C TYR A 33 12.03 -5.57 19.25
N VAL A 34 11.54 -6.66 18.66
CA VAL A 34 10.24 -6.73 18.00
C VAL A 34 9.30 -7.63 18.80
N ARG A 35 8.15 -7.07 19.20
CA ARG A 35 7.14 -7.79 19.99
C ARG A 35 6.41 -8.85 19.17
N SER A 36 5.84 -9.85 19.84
CA SER A 36 5.09 -10.97 19.25
C SER A 36 4.02 -10.50 18.28
N GLU A 37 3.23 -9.51 18.70
CA GLU A 37 2.03 -9.03 18.00
C GLU A 37 2.38 -8.46 16.63
N VAL A 38 3.60 -7.93 16.45
CA VAL A 38 4.07 -7.43 15.16
C VAL A 38 4.21 -8.56 14.14
N TYR A 39 4.75 -9.71 14.56
CA TYR A 39 4.90 -10.86 13.66
C TYR A 39 3.55 -11.47 13.28
N TYR A 40 2.63 -11.57 14.25
CA TYR A 40 1.26 -12.04 14.00
C TYR A 40 0.50 -11.06 13.10
N GLY A 41 0.54 -9.77 13.42
CA GLY A 41 -0.13 -8.72 12.66
C GLY A 41 0.35 -8.62 11.21
N LEU A 42 1.65 -8.71 10.97
CA LEU A 42 2.18 -8.73 9.60
C LEU A 42 1.73 -9.99 8.84
N ASN A 43 1.71 -11.15 9.49
CA ASN A 43 1.27 -12.39 8.86
C ASN A 43 -0.21 -12.33 8.45
N LEU A 44 -1.07 -11.88 9.36
CA LEU A 44 -2.50 -11.68 9.09
C LEU A 44 -2.72 -10.64 7.98
N LEU A 45 -2.01 -9.50 8.02
CA LEU A 45 -2.09 -8.48 6.97
C LEU A 45 -1.72 -9.04 5.59
N LEU A 46 -0.63 -9.80 5.51
CA LEU A 46 -0.23 -10.44 4.27
C LEU A 46 -1.32 -11.42 3.79
N GLY A 47 -2.01 -12.09 4.71
CA GLY A 47 -3.14 -12.97 4.42
C GLY A 47 -4.29 -12.21 3.78
N GLU A 48 -4.74 -11.13 4.43
CA GLU A 48 -5.80 -10.24 3.90
C GLU A 48 -5.46 -9.73 2.50
N ILE A 49 -4.20 -9.32 2.27
CA ILE A 49 -3.72 -8.88 0.95
C ILE A 49 -3.76 -10.02 -0.06
N ALA A 50 -3.28 -11.22 0.32
CA ALA A 50 -3.26 -12.37 -0.57
C ALA A 50 -4.68 -12.81 -0.94
N GLU A 51 -5.60 -12.87 0.01
CA GLU A 51 -7.02 -13.19 -0.22
C GLU A 51 -7.65 -12.22 -1.22
N GLU A 52 -7.40 -10.91 -1.07
CA GLU A 52 -7.96 -9.93 -2.01
C GLU A 52 -7.35 -10.06 -3.42
N ILE A 53 -6.05 -10.37 -3.53
CA ILE A 53 -5.42 -10.65 -4.83
C ILE A 53 -6.04 -11.91 -5.44
N ILE A 54 -6.23 -12.97 -4.66
CA ILE A 54 -6.81 -14.24 -5.10
C ILE A 54 -8.23 -14.03 -5.61
N ASP A 55 -9.09 -13.32 -4.86
CA ASP A 55 -10.48 -13.06 -5.25
C ASP A 55 -10.57 -12.33 -6.59
N ARG A 56 -9.74 -11.29 -6.78
CA ARG A 56 -9.64 -10.57 -8.05
C ARG A 56 -9.09 -11.42 -9.19
N MET A 57 -8.11 -12.27 -8.89
CA MET A 57 -7.44 -13.13 -9.86
C MET A 57 -8.38 -14.25 -10.33
N MET A 58 -9.24 -14.77 -9.46
CA MET A 58 -10.28 -15.75 -9.82
C MET A 58 -11.45 -15.13 -10.57
N ASN A 59 -11.59 -13.80 -10.55
CA ASN A 59 -12.62 -13.08 -11.28
C ASN A 59 -12.25 -12.91 -12.77
N THR A 60 -12.26 -14.03 -13.49
CA THR A 60 -12.01 -14.12 -14.93
C THR A 60 -13.00 -15.09 -15.58
N GLU A 61 -13.39 -14.82 -16.82
CA GLU A 61 -14.22 -15.73 -17.63
C GLU A 61 -13.39 -16.82 -18.30
N SER A 62 -12.05 -16.72 -18.23
CA SER A 62 -11.14 -17.71 -18.76
C SER A 62 -11.20 -19.01 -17.96
N ALA A 63 -11.10 -20.14 -18.66
CA ALA A 63 -10.96 -21.45 -18.01
C ALA A 63 -9.61 -21.62 -17.28
N TYR A 64 -8.61 -20.81 -17.64
CA TYR A 64 -7.29 -20.82 -17.04
C TYR A 64 -6.96 -19.46 -16.43
N VAL A 65 -6.47 -19.49 -15.20
CA VAL A 65 -5.88 -18.33 -14.54
C VAL A 65 -4.41 -18.27 -14.91
N GLU A 66 -4.00 -17.17 -15.53
CA GLU A 66 -2.65 -16.99 -16.06
C GLU A 66 -1.87 -15.93 -15.28
N LYS A 67 -0.57 -15.81 -15.60
CA LYS A 67 0.29 -14.77 -15.04
C LYS A 67 -0.30 -13.36 -15.22
N TYR A 68 -0.97 -13.12 -16.35
CA TYR A 68 -1.63 -11.84 -16.61
C TYR A 68 -2.68 -11.49 -15.54
N ASP A 69 -3.45 -12.47 -15.05
CA ASP A 69 -4.49 -12.24 -14.04
C ASP A 69 -3.87 -11.89 -12.68
N LEU A 70 -2.76 -12.55 -12.33
CA LEU A 70 -1.97 -12.21 -11.15
C LEU A 70 -1.42 -10.78 -11.25
N ASP A 71 -0.72 -10.46 -12.35
CA ASP A 71 -0.13 -9.14 -12.57
C ASP A 71 -1.21 -8.05 -12.53
N ARG A 72 -2.36 -8.28 -13.15
CA ARG A 72 -3.51 -7.35 -13.11
C ARG A 72 -4.05 -7.17 -11.69
N SER A 73 -4.19 -8.26 -10.93
CA SER A 73 -4.80 -8.24 -9.59
C SER A 73 -3.88 -7.65 -8.52
N ALA A 74 -2.57 -7.89 -8.63
CA ALA A 74 -1.56 -7.39 -7.71
C ALA A 74 -1.17 -5.91 -7.95
N ARG A 75 -1.48 -5.34 -9.12
CA ARG A 75 -1.10 -3.97 -9.54
C ARG A 75 -1.27 -2.88 -8.49
N LYS A 76 -2.34 -2.92 -7.70
CA LYS A 76 -2.61 -1.87 -6.71
C LYS A 76 -1.61 -1.90 -5.54
N TYR A 77 -1.02 -3.05 -5.23
CA TYR A 77 -0.05 -3.20 -4.15
C TYR A 77 1.38 -2.88 -4.61
N GLU A 78 1.71 -3.14 -5.88
CA GLU A 78 3.02 -2.81 -6.44
C GLU A 78 3.27 -1.31 -6.62
N ARG A 79 2.19 -0.50 -6.73
CA ARG A 79 2.28 0.91 -7.11
C ARG A 79 1.85 1.90 -6.03
N VAL A 80 1.54 1.45 -4.81
CA VAL A 80 1.06 2.36 -3.75
C VAL A 80 2.00 3.54 -3.54
N GLU A 81 3.31 3.29 -3.48
CA GLU A 81 4.31 4.35 -3.31
C GLU A 81 4.34 5.32 -4.50
N ASN A 82 4.21 4.81 -5.73
CA ASN A 82 4.16 5.64 -6.94
C ASN A 82 2.87 6.46 -7.02
N ILE A 83 1.74 5.92 -6.59
CA ILE A 83 0.47 6.64 -6.51
C ILE A 83 0.57 7.79 -5.49
N ILE A 84 1.19 7.56 -4.34
CA ILE A 84 1.43 8.60 -3.33
C ILE A 84 2.32 9.70 -3.91
N LYS A 85 3.44 9.33 -4.56
CA LYS A 85 4.34 10.30 -5.21
C LYS A 85 3.64 11.10 -6.30
N GLU A 86 2.84 10.46 -7.15
CA GLU A 86 2.09 11.15 -8.21
C GLU A 86 0.98 12.04 -7.63
N LYS A 87 0.33 11.63 -6.53
CA LYS A 87 -0.63 12.48 -5.81
C LYS A 87 0.04 13.74 -5.27
N GLU A 88 1.20 13.62 -4.61
CA GLU A 88 1.97 14.77 -4.14
C GLU A 88 2.39 15.68 -5.30
N ARG A 89 2.85 15.09 -6.41
CA ARG A 89 3.22 15.83 -7.61
C ARG A 89 2.04 16.58 -8.22
N ALA A 90 0.86 15.96 -8.28
CA ALA A 90 -0.36 16.59 -8.76
C ALA A 90 -0.78 17.76 -7.84
N SER A 91 -0.71 17.57 -6.51
CA SER A 91 -1.00 18.63 -5.54
C SER A 91 -0.11 19.87 -5.77
N ARG A 92 1.22 19.68 -5.88
CA ARG A 92 2.15 20.80 -6.13
C ARG A 92 1.85 21.55 -7.42
N LYS A 93 1.41 20.84 -8.47
CA LYS A 93 1.01 21.49 -9.74
C LYS A 93 -0.25 22.32 -9.58
N LEU A 94 -1.23 21.84 -8.80
CA LEU A 94 -2.45 22.58 -8.52
C LEU A 94 -2.16 23.85 -7.70
N ASP A 95 -1.28 23.75 -6.70
CA ASP A 95 -0.88 24.90 -5.88
C ASP A 95 -0.17 25.97 -6.73
N ALA A 96 0.71 25.55 -7.65
CA ALA A 96 1.38 26.46 -8.59
C ALA A 96 0.36 27.15 -9.51
N LEU A 97 -0.57 26.39 -10.10
CA LEU A 97 -1.65 26.94 -10.93
C LEU A 97 -2.52 27.94 -10.18
N ALA A 98 -2.85 27.68 -8.92
CA ALA A 98 -3.60 28.62 -8.09
C ALA A 98 -2.83 29.92 -7.86
N SER A 99 -1.53 29.82 -7.57
CA SER A 99 -0.65 31.00 -7.43
C SER A 99 -0.56 31.81 -8.73
N ASP A 100 -0.47 31.14 -9.88
CA ASP A 100 -0.43 31.79 -11.19
C ASP A 100 -1.74 32.55 -11.48
N ILE A 101 -2.89 31.94 -11.14
CA ILE A 101 -4.21 32.58 -11.26
C ILE A 101 -4.31 33.82 -10.35
N GLU A 102 -3.85 33.73 -9.11
CA GLU A 102 -3.83 34.88 -8.19
C GLU A 102 -2.91 36.01 -8.68
N HIS A 103 -1.81 35.68 -9.34
CA HIS A 103 -0.91 36.67 -9.91
C HIS A 103 -1.56 37.38 -11.10
N LEU A 104 -2.10 36.62 -12.05
CA LEU A 104 -2.82 37.16 -13.21
C LEU A 104 -4.02 38.03 -12.80
N SER A 105 -4.77 37.60 -11.79
CA SER A 105 -5.90 38.38 -11.28
C SER A 105 -5.45 39.73 -10.70
N ARG A 106 -4.28 39.79 -10.04
CA ARG A 106 -3.72 41.05 -9.54
C ARG A 106 -3.27 41.97 -10.66
N GLU A 107 -2.64 41.43 -11.70
CA GLU A 107 -2.21 42.21 -12.86
C GLU A 107 -3.40 42.83 -13.61
N ILE A 108 -4.48 42.08 -13.82
CA ILE A 108 -5.70 42.59 -14.45
C ILE A 108 -6.30 43.74 -13.64
N ASN A 109 -6.46 43.55 -12.33
CA ASN A 109 -7.03 44.58 -11.46
C ASN A 109 -6.19 45.87 -11.42
N GLN A 110 -4.87 45.77 -11.60
CA GLN A 110 -3.97 46.93 -11.67
C GLN A 110 -3.98 47.61 -13.03
N ALA A 111 -4.33 46.91 -14.11
CA ALA A 111 -4.40 47.46 -15.46
C ALA A 111 -5.71 48.24 -15.70
N ASP A 112 -6.73 48.00 -14.89
CA ASP A 112 -8.03 48.70 -14.94
C ASP A 112 -8.06 50.00 -14.10
N GLU A 113 -6.96 50.34 -13.39
CA GLU A 113 -6.74 51.62 -12.67
C GLU A 113 -5.92 52.63 -13.50
#